data_AF-A0A4V2Z2E5-F1
#
_entry.id   AF-A0A4V2Z2E5-F1
#
_cell.length_a   1.000
_cell.length_b   1.000
_cell.length_c   1.000
_cell.angle_alpha   90.00
_cell.angle_beta   90.00
_cell.angle_gamma   90.00
#
_symmetry.space_group_name_H-M   'P 1'
#
loop_
_entity.id
_entity.type
_entity.pdbx_description
1 polymer ?
#
loop_
_entity_poly.entity_id
_entity_poly.type
_entity_poly.pdbx_seq_one_letter_code
_entity_poly.pdbx_strand_id
1 'polypeptide(L)'
;MDTADSPTAAESGAVHRVTALSHQLVEVHLWLRDQLDLLRSDPVPALGGPADASPADVPPDPAATLRAHCLSFCAAVDRHHGSEDTAVFPALADREPRLRPVLDQLAHDHVIVAAILERVAELASRLHDDPATRTSDIRGELDGLAVILESHFRYEERTITDALDQLGRDGTLGPAAFDPRVRPAAP
;
A
#
# COMPACT_ATOMS: atom_id res chain seq x y z
N MET A 1 29.99 36.52 10.18
CA MET A 1 28.97 36.94 9.21
C MET A 1 28.82 35.77 8.25
N ASP A 2 28.02 34.79 8.65
CA ASP A 2 27.79 33.58 7.86
C ASP A 2 26.87 33.93 6.70
N THR A 3 27.37 33.72 5.48
CA THR A 3 26.55 33.77 4.27
C THR A 3 26.05 32.35 4.05
N ALA A 4 24.80 32.09 4.44
CA ALA A 4 24.10 30.89 4.02
C ALA A 4 23.84 31.01 2.51
N ASP A 5 24.48 30.15 1.72
CA ASP A 5 24.22 30.03 0.29
C ASP A 5 22.76 29.59 0.10
N SER A 6 22.02 30.30 -0.75
CA SER A 6 20.61 30.02 -0.99
C SER A 6 20.50 28.90 -2.04
N PRO A 7 19.69 27.86 -1.81
CA PRO A 7 19.62 26.72 -2.72
C PRO A 7 19.13 27.13 -4.11
N THR A 8 19.69 26.50 -5.14
CA THR A 8 19.34 26.73 -6.54
C THR A 8 17.93 26.20 -6.87
N ALA A 9 17.31 26.68 -7.96
CA ALA A 9 15.98 26.24 -8.38
C ALA A 9 15.87 24.73 -8.67
N ALA A 10 16.97 24.09 -9.09
CA ALA A 10 17.02 22.66 -9.34
C ALA A 10 17.06 21.84 -8.04
N GLU A 11 17.80 22.31 -7.03
CA GLU A 11 17.84 21.73 -5.68
C GLU A 11 16.49 21.91 -4.98
N SER A 12 15.88 23.09 -5.08
CA SER A 12 14.53 23.35 -4.55
C SER A 12 13.48 22.45 -5.21
N GLY A 13 13.56 22.24 -6.54
CA GLY A 13 12.68 21.32 -7.25
C GLY A 13 12.88 19.85 -6.86
N ALA A 14 14.09 19.45 -6.44
CA ALA A 14 14.36 18.11 -5.94
C ALA A 14 13.83 17.86 -4.54
N VAL A 15 14.07 18.81 -3.63
CA VAL A 15 13.50 18.78 -2.28
C VAL A 15 11.98 18.66 -2.34
N HIS A 16 11.31 19.40 -3.24
CA HIS A 16 9.87 19.27 -3.43
C HIS A 16 9.42 17.87 -3.91
N ARG A 17 10.19 17.21 -4.79
CA ARG A 17 9.86 15.84 -5.25
C ARG A 17 10.01 14.81 -4.13
N VAL A 18 11.03 14.98 -3.28
CA VAL A 18 11.29 14.12 -2.12
C VAL A 18 10.15 14.21 -1.13
N THR A 19 9.78 15.43 -0.74
CA THR A 19 8.66 15.67 0.17
C THR A 19 7.36 15.14 -0.41
N ALA A 20 7.14 15.29 -1.73
CA ALA A 20 5.96 14.73 -2.39
C ALA A 20 5.92 13.20 -2.33
N LEU A 21 7.05 12.51 -2.48
CA LEU A 21 7.12 11.05 -2.38
C LEU A 21 6.85 10.58 -0.94
N SER A 22 7.48 11.21 0.06
CA SER A 22 7.23 10.92 1.49
C SER A 22 5.75 11.09 1.84
N HIS A 23 5.12 12.17 1.39
CA HIS A 23 3.70 12.42 1.64
C HIS A 23 2.81 11.41 0.92
N GLN A 24 3.11 11.09 -0.35
CA GLN A 24 2.33 10.13 -1.12
C GLN A 24 2.35 8.74 -0.48
N LEU A 25 3.49 8.29 0.04
CA LEU A 25 3.62 7.04 0.78
C LEU A 25 2.69 7.00 2.00
N VAL A 26 2.77 8.02 2.84
CA VAL A 26 1.92 8.11 4.04
C VAL A 26 0.44 8.19 3.67
N GLU A 27 0.08 8.95 2.64
CA GLU A 27 -1.32 9.08 2.18
C GLU A 27 -1.89 7.76 1.67
N VAL A 28 -1.13 6.99 0.88
CA VAL A 28 -1.61 5.68 0.40
C VAL A 28 -1.75 4.69 1.57
N HIS A 29 -0.84 4.70 2.55
CA HIS A 29 -0.97 3.85 3.72
C HIS A 29 -2.17 4.21 4.60
N LEU A 30 -2.44 5.49 4.81
CA LEU A 30 -3.62 5.93 5.56
C LEU A 30 -4.90 5.47 4.85
N TRP A 31 -4.98 5.63 3.54
CA TRP A 31 -6.11 5.14 2.75
C TRP A 31 -6.25 3.61 2.84
N LEU A 32 -5.14 2.85 2.75
CA LEU A 32 -5.17 1.39 2.87
C LEU A 32 -5.64 0.92 4.26
N ARG A 33 -5.24 1.62 5.33
CA ARG A 33 -5.75 1.35 6.69
C ARG A 33 -7.26 1.54 6.74
N ASP A 34 -7.77 2.66 6.22
CA ASP A 34 -9.22 2.94 6.19
C ASP A 34 -10.00 1.88 5.40
N GLN A 35 -9.47 1.43 4.26
CA GLN A 35 -10.11 0.37 3.45
C GLN A 35 -10.13 -0.97 4.18
N LEU A 36 -9.06 -1.32 4.89
CA LEU A 36 -8.98 -2.54 5.66
C LEU A 36 -9.94 -2.52 6.85
N ASP A 37 -10.02 -1.40 7.56
CA ASP A 37 -10.96 -1.22 8.67
C ASP A 37 -12.41 -1.28 8.19
N LEU A 38 -12.72 -0.72 7.02
CA LEU A 38 -14.03 -0.88 6.39
C LEU A 38 -14.35 -2.35 6.11
N LEU A 39 -13.44 -3.10 5.48
CA LEU A 39 -13.64 -4.52 5.18
C LEU A 39 -13.84 -5.39 6.44
N ARG A 40 -13.19 -5.03 7.54
CA ARG A 40 -13.31 -5.73 8.83
C ARG A 40 -14.59 -5.36 9.57
N SER A 41 -15.05 -4.11 9.40
CA SER A 41 -16.21 -3.56 10.14
C SER A 41 -17.53 -3.75 9.42
N ASP A 42 -17.54 -3.90 8.09
CA ASP A 42 -18.77 -3.88 7.29
C ASP A 42 -19.72 -5.01 7.73
N PRO A 43 -20.88 -4.71 8.32
CA PRO A 43 -21.82 -5.73 8.73
C PRO A 43 -22.51 -6.27 7.47
N VAL A 44 -22.02 -7.39 6.93
CA VAL A 44 -22.80 -8.20 5.98
C VAL A 44 -24.12 -8.52 6.71
N PRO A 45 -25.28 -8.01 6.27
CA PRO A 45 -26.56 -8.38 6.86
C PRO A 45 -26.67 -9.90 6.85
N ALA A 46 -27.16 -10.49 7.94
CA ALA A 46 -27.40 -11.92 8.01
C ALA A 46 -28.09 -12.38 6.72
N LEU A 47 -27.43 -13.27 5.98
CA LEU A 47 -27.88 -13.74 4.68
C LEU A 47 -29.24 -14.43 4.85
N GLY A 48 -30.30 -13.68 4.57
CA GLY A 48 -31.67 -14.04 4.94
C GLY A 48 -32.59 -12.81 4.98
N GLY A 49 -32.67 -12.06 3.89
CA GLY A 49 -33.68 -11.01 3.70
C GLY A 49 -35.00 -11.58 3.13
N PRO A 50 -36.16 -10.93 3.38
CA PRO A 50 -37.46 -11.41 2.94
C PRO A 50 -37.55 -11.50 1.39
N ALA A 51 -38.21 -12.55 0.90
CA ALA A 51 -38.23 -13.01 -0.49
C ALA A 51 -39.05 -12.15 -1.47
N ASP A 52 -39.45 -10.94 -1.06
CA ASP A 52 -40.56 -10.19 -1.66
C ASP A 52 -40.19 -8.74 -2.04
N ALA A 53 -38.90 -8.43 -2.25
CA ALA A 53 -38.43 -7.14 -2.77
C ALA A 53 -38.46 -7.03 -4.32
N SER A 54 -38.83 -5.85 -4.83
CA SER A 54 -38.84 -5.52 -6.26
C SER A 54 -37.41 -5.42 -6.84
N PRO A 55 -37.13 -5.86 -8.09
CA PRO A 55 -35.78 -5.87 -8.69
C PRO A 55 -35.04 -4.52 -8.71
N ALA A 56 -35.79 -3.41 -8.66
CA ALA A 56 -35.24 -2.06 -8.67
C ALA A 56 -34.83 -1.54 -7.28
N ASP A 57 -35.26 -2.21 -6.21
CA ASP A 57 -35.00 -1.86 -4.80
C ASP A 57 -34.18 -2.95 -4.08
N VAL A 58 -33.61 -3.91 -4.81
CA VAL A 58 -32.77 -4.96 -4.21
C VAL A 58 -31.43 -4.33 -3.86
N PRO A 59 -31.09 -4.18 -2.56
CA PRO A 59 -29.74 -3.77 -2.18
C PRO A 59 -28.73 -4.77 -2.76
N PRO A 60 -27.53 -4.32 -3.15
CA PRO A 60 -26.54 -5.21 -3.76
C PRO A 60 -26.32 -6.41 -2.84
N ASP A 61 -26.23 -7.61 -3.43
CA ASP A 61 -25.97 -8.84 -2.68
C ASP A 61 -24.78 -8.61 -1.73
N PRO A 62 -24.98 -8.73 -0.41
CA PRO A 62 -23.93 -8.46 0.57
C PRO A 62 -22.67 -9.30 0.32
N ALA A 63 -22.83 -10.54 -0.14
CA ALA A 63 -21.70 -11.41 -0.47
C ALA A 63 -20.95 -10.89 -1.72
N ALA A 64 -21.67 -10.54 -2.79
CA ALA A 64 -21.07 -9.95 -3.98
C ALA A 64 -20.32 -8.64 -3.68
N THR A 65 -20.88 -7.80 -2.80
CA THR A 65 -20.26 -6.54 -2.35
C THR A 65 -18.96 -6.80 -1.59
N LEU A 66 -19.01 -7.66 -0.56
CA LEU A 66 -17.82 -8.04 0.20
C LEU A 66 -16.72 -8.60 -0.71
N ARG A 67 -17.08 -9.52 -1.62
CA ARG A 67 -16.15 -10.08 -2.60
C ARG A 67 -15.48 -8.99 -3.44
N ALA A 68 -16.27 -8.05 -3.98
CA ALA A 68 -15.74 -6.98 -4.82
C ALA A 68 -14.77 -6.08 -4.04
N HIS A 69 -15.11 -5.73 -2.80
CA HIS A 69 -14.26 -4.91 -1.95
C HIS A 69 -12.96 -5.64 -1.57
N CYS A 70 -13.03 -6.92 -1.16
CA CYS A 70 -11.84 -7.72 -0.85
C CYS A 70 -10.89 -7.79 -2.04
N LEU A 71 -11.38 -8.12 -3.23
CA LEU A 71 -10.55 -8.23 -4.43
C LEU A 71 -9.94 -6.88 -4.83
N SER A 72 -10.69 -5.79 -4.68
CA SER A 72 -10.21 -4.44 -4.98
C SER A 72 -9.10 -4.01 -4.01
N PHE A 73 -9.26 -4.29 -2.72
CA PHE A 73 -8.25 -4.05 -1.69
C PHE A 73 -6.99 -4.88 -1.93
N CYS A 74 -7.12 -6.19 -2.16
CA CYS A 74 -5.99 -7.06 -2.48
C CYS A 74 -5.19 -6.52 -3.67
N ALA A 75 -5.88 -6.14 -4.76
CA ALA A 75 -5.22 -5.58 -5.93
C ALA A 75 -4.60 -4.20 -5.67
N ALA A 76 -5.10 -3.42 -4.71
CA ALA A 76 -4.53 -2.12 -4.36
C ALA A 76 -3.21 -2.27 -3.61
N VAL A 77 -3.17 -3.14 -2.59
CA VAL A 77 -1.95 -3.44 -1.83
C VAL A 77 -0.88 -4.06 -2.74
N ASP A 78 -1.26 -5.04 -3.57
CA ASP A 78 -0.35 -5.70 -4.51
C ASP A 78 0.31 -4.71 -5.49
N ARG A 79 -0.47 -3.79 -6.07
CA ARG A 79 0.09 -2.76 -6.96
C ARG A 79 1.01 -1.78 -6.24
N HIS A 80 0.67 -1.41 -5.02
CA HIS A 80 1.44 -0.48 -4.21
C HIS A 80 2.80 -1.09 -3.85
N HIS A 81 2.82 -2.25 -3.20
CA HIS A 81 4.05 -2.96 -2.84
C HIS A 81 4.86 -3.34 -4.09
N GLY A 82 4.20 -3.79 -5.16
CA GLY A 82 4.87 -4.09 -6.42
C GLY A 82 5.55 -2.87 -7.04
N SER A 83 4.99 -1.67 -6.88
CA SER A 83 5.64 -0.43 -7.34
C SER A 83 6.86 -0.05 -6.50
N GLU A 84 6.83 -0.36 -5.20
CA GLU A 84 7.96 -0.14 -4.31
C GLU A 84 9.11 -1.07 -4.65
N ASP A 85 8.83 -2.37 -4.73
CA ASP A 85 9.82 -3.40 -5.03
C ASP A 85 10.51 -3.17 -6.38
N THR A 86 9.75 -2.73 -7.39
CA THR A 86 10.26 -2.64 -8.77
C THR A 86 10.81 -1.28 -9.16
N ALA A 87 10.45 -0.21 -8.45
CA ALA A 87 10.86 1.15 -8.80
C ALA A 87 11.44 1.95 -7.63
N VAL A 88 10.72 2.05 -6.50
CA VAL A 88 11.11 2.93 -5.39
C VAL A 88 12.33 2.40 -4.66
N PHE A 89 12.32 1.13 -4.22
CA PHE A 89 13.41 0.53 -3.46
C PHE A 89 14.72 0.46 -4.26
N PRO A 90 14.74 0.05 -5.54
CA PRO A 90 15.97 0.12 -6.34
C PRO A 90 16.54 1.55 -6.44
N ALA A 91 15.69 2.55 -6.68
CA ALA A 91 16.13 3.93 -6.79
C ALA A 91 16.71 4.46 -5.46
N LEU A 92 16.12 4.10 -4.32
CA LEU A 92 16.65 4.42 -3.00
C LEU A 92 17.98 3.70 -2.72
N ALA A 93 18.08 2.41 -3.04
CA ALA A 93 19.29 1.61 -2.82
C ALA A 93 20.51 2.11 -3.62
N ASP A 94 20.27 2.75 -4.77
CA ASP A 94 21.31 3.37 -5.60
C ASP A 94 21.80 4.71 -5.04
N ARG A 95 20.96 5.42 -4.28
CA ARG A 95 21.28 6.74 -3.73
C ARG A 95 21.79 6.67 -2.30
N GLU A 96 21.20 5.81 -1.50
CA GLU A 96 21.58 5.55 -0.12
C GLU A 96 21.83 4.06 0.08
N PRO A 97 23.01 3.54 -0.30
CA PRO A 97 23.33 2.11 -0.21
C PRO A 97 23.21 1.53 1.19
N ARG A 98 23.29 2.38 2.23
CA ARG A 98 23.15 1.96 3.63
C ARG A 98 21.73 1.51 3.97
N LEU A 99 20.72 1.87 3.17
CA LEU A 99 19.34 1.43 3.34
C LEU A 99 19.05 0.02 2.84
N ARG A 100 19.96 -0.61 2.07
CA ARG A 100 19.73 -1.95 1.50
C ARG A 100 19.18 -2.97 2.51
N PRO A 101 19.71 -3.09 3.75
CA PRO A 101 19.15 -4.02 4.72
C PRO A 101 17.71 -3.70 5.14
N VAL A 102 17.32 -2.43 5.16
CA VAL A 102 15.94 -1.99 5.44
C VAL A 102 15.03 -2.35 4.28
N LEU A 103 15.46 -2.06 3.05
CA LEU A 103 14.69 -2.34 1.83
C LEU A 103 14.50 -3.85 1.62
N ASP A 104 15.54 -4.65 1.88
CA ASP A 104 15.47 -6.11 1.83
C ASP A 104 14.47 -6.66 2.86
N GLN A 105 14.41 -6.06 4.05
CA GLN A 105 13.43 -6.42 5.07
C GLN A 105 12.00 -6.05 4.64
N LEU A 106 11.78 -4.86 4.08
CA LEU A 106 10.48 -4.43 3.57
C LEU A 106 9.98 -5.34 2.45
N ALA A 107 10.86 -5.68 1.48
CA ALA A 107 10.54 -6.62 0.42
C ALA A 107 10.23 -8.02 0.95
N HIS A 108 10.87 -8.45 2.05
CA HIS A 108 10.51 -9.70 2.71
C HIS A 108 9.11 -9.63 3.34
N ASP A 109 8.77 -8.53 4.00
CA ASP A 109 7.44 -8.31 4.55
C ASP A 109 6.37 -8.30 3.44
N HIS A 110 6.67 -7.75 2.26
CA HIS A 110 5.78 -7.78 1.10
C HIS A 110 5.42 -9.20 0.66
N VAL A 111 6.38 -10.14 0.69
CA VAL A 111 6.11 -11.56 0.36
C VAL A 111 5.13 -12.18 1.36
N ILE A 112 5.25 -11.85 2.65
CA ILE A 112 4.35 -12.34 3.69
C ILE A 112 2.94 -11.77 3.47
N VAL A 113 2.85 -10.46 3.21
CA VAL A 113 1.58 -9.79 2.91
C VAL A 113 0.92 -10.40 1.67
N ALA A 114 1.66 -10.56 0.57
CA ALA A 114 1.15 -11.14 -0.67
C ALA A 114 0.53 -12.52 -0.46
N ALA A 115 1.20 -13.39 0.32
CA ALA A 115 0.67 -14.72 0.63
C ALA A 115 -0.66 -14.68 1.41
N ILE A 116 -0.89 -13.66 2.26
CA ILE A 116 -2.17 -13.47 2.95
C ILE A 116 -3.23 -12.94 1.99
N LEU A 117 -2.87 -11.97 1.14
CA LEU A 117 -3.78 -11.41 0.13
C LEU A 117 -4.27 -12.49 -0.84
N GLU A 118 -3.41 -13.41 -1.25
CA GLU A 118 -3.79 -14.56 -2.08
C GLU A 118 -4.84 -15.44 -1.41
N ARG A 119 -4.68 -15.74 -0.11
CA ARG A 119 -5.68 -16.51 0.66
C ARG A 119 -7.01 -15.77 0.77
N VAL A 120 -6.98 -14.47 1.07
CA VAL A 120 -8.19 -13.63 1.12
C VAL A 120 -8.91 -13.64 -0.24
N ALA A 121 -8.16 -13.49 -1.34
CA ALA A 121 -8.71 -13.51 -2.69
C ALA A 121 -9.32 -14.88 -3.05
N GLU A 122 -8.67 -15.98 -2.67
CA GLU A 122 -9.19 -17.34 -2.87
C GLU A 122 -10.51 -17.53 -2.11
N LEU A 123 -10.57 -17.16 -0.84
CA LEU A 123 -11.78 -17.24 -0.02
C LEU A 123 -12.91 -16.38 -0.60
N ALA A 124 -12.60 -15.14 -1.00
CA ALA A 124 -13.56 -14.23 -1.63
C ALA A 124 -14.08 -14.79 -2.96
N SER A 125 -13.25 -15.47 -3.75
CA SER A 125 -13.65 -16.07 -5.03
C SER A 125 -14.70 -17.18 -4.87
N ARG A 126 -14.63 -17.92 -3.76
CA ARG A 126 -15.52 -19.03 -3.38
C ARG A 126 -16.61 -18.65 -2.38
N LEU A 127 -16.81 -17.35 -2.16
CA LEU A 127 -17.75 -16.85 -1.14
C LEU A 127 -19.18 -17.35 -1.37
N HIS A 128 -19.60 -17.57 -2.62
CA HIS A 128 -20.93 -18.06 -2.97
C HIS A 128 -21.20 -19.52 -2.58
N ASP A 129 -20.15 -20.34 -2.36
CA ASP A 129 -20.28 -21.77 -2.05
C ASP A 129 -20.78 -22.00 -0.61
N ASP A 130 -20.27 -21.19 0.33
CA ASP A 130 -20.68 -21.18 1.74
C ASP A 130 -20.49 -19.77 2.31
N PRO A 131 -21.46 -18.85 2.07
CA PRO A 131 -21.28 -17.44 2.40
C PRO A 131 -21.02 -17.16 3.88
N ALA A 132 -21.63 -17.90 4.80
CA ALA A 132 -21.49 -17.66 6.24
C ALA A 132 -20.10 -18.04 6.74
N THR A 133 -19.65 -19.27 6.45
CA THR A 133 -18.32 -19.76 6.83
C THR A 133 -17.24 -18.93 6.15
N ARG A 134 -17.35 -18.68 4.84
CA ARG A 134 -16.35 -17.93 4.08
C ARG A 134 -16.24 -16.47 4.52
N THR A 135 -17.34 -15.83 4.89
CA THR A 135 -17.29 -14.49 5.49
C THR A 135 -16.49 -14.51 6.81
N SER A 136 -16.70 -15.52 7.65
CA SER A 136 -15.93 -15.68 8.89
C SER A 136 -14.44 -15.93 8.62
N ASP A 137 -14.12 -16.80 7.65
CA ASP A 137 -12.73 -17.10 7.25
C ASP A 137 -12.02 -15.84 6.74
N ILE A 138 -12.68 -15.07 5.85
CA ILE A 138 -12.15 -13.82 5.30
C ILE A 138 -11.85 -12.83 6.43
N ARG A 139 -12.77 -12.66 7.39
CA ARG A 139 -12.55 -11.76 8.54
C ARG A 139 -11.33 -12.17 9.36
N GLY A 140 -11.16 -13.47 9.61
CA GLY A 140 -9.99 -13.98 10.34
C GLY A 140 -8.67 -13.67 9.64
N GLU A 141 -8.60 -13.87 8.32
CA GLU A 141 -7.41 -13.51 7.54
C GLU A 141 -7.19 -11.98 7.50
N LEU A 142 -8.25 -11.17 7.38
CA LEU A 142 -8.14 -9.71 7.40
C LEU A 142 -7.70 -9.17 8.78
N ASP A 143 -8.10 -9.81 9.87
CA ASP A 143 -7.64 -9.46 11.22
C ASP A 143 -6.13 -9.73 11.38
N GLY A 144 -5.65 -10.88 10.90
CA GLY A 144 -4.23 -11.19 10.87
C GLY A 144 -3.44 -10.24 9.96
N LEU A 145 -4.00 -9.93 8.78
CA LEU A 145 -3.41 -9.01 7.83
C LEU A 145 -3.27 -7.60 8.42
N ALA A 146 -4.27 -7.11 9.16
CA ALA A 146 -4.24 -5.80 9.77
C ALA A 146 -3.10 -5.64 10.77
N VAL A 147 -2.82 -6.67 11.57
CA VAL A 147 -1.70 -6.66 12.52
C VAL A 147 -0.36 -6.56 11.78
N ILE A 148 -0.21 -7.31 10.69
CA ILE A 148 1.03 -7.34 9.90
C ILE A 148 1.22 -6.02 9.16
N LEU A 149 0.20 -5.54 8.43
CA LEU A 149 0.24 -4.29 7.69
C LEU A 149 0.48 -3.09 8.61
N GLU A 150 -0.11 -3.05 9.81
CA GLU A 150 0.14 -1.94 10.73
C GLU A 150 1.60 -1.89 11.18
N SER A 151 2.21 -3.04 11.49
CA SER A 151 3.63 -3.11 11.83
C SER A 151 4.51 -2.71 10.64
N HIS A 152 4.17 -3.22 9.45
CA HIS A 152 4.88 -2.98 8.21
C HIS A 152 4.84 -1.50 7.80
N PHE A 153 3.65 -0.91 7.66
CA PHE A 153 3.47 0.49 7.29
C PHE A 153 4.18 1.44 8.28
N ARG A 154 4.11 1.18 9.58
CA ARG A 154 4.83 2.01 10.56
C ARG A 154 6.35 1.92 10.43
N TYR A 155 6.87 0.74 10.12
CA TYR A 155 8.30 0.54 9.92
C TYR A 155 8.78 1.25 8.66
N GLU A 156 8.03 1.08 7.57
CA GLU A 156 8.32 1.72 6.28
C GLU A 156 8.22 3.24 6.36
N GLU A 157 7.09 3.77 6.84
CA GLU A 157 6.85 5.21 6.97
C GLU A 157 8.00 5.86 7.73
N ARG A 158 8.40 5.30 8.88
CA ARG A 158 9.53 5.82 9.64
C ARG A 158 10.83 5.78 8.84
N THR A 159 11.19 4.62 8.29
CA THR A 159 12.52 4.42 7.72
C THR A 159 12.70 5.10 6.36
N ILE A 160 11.69 5.08 5.50
CA ILE A 160 11.72 5.66 4.17
C ILE A 160 11.57 7.18 4.23
N THR A 161 10.69 7.73 5.09
CA THR A 161 10.60 9.19 5.24
C THR A 161 11.89 9.76 5.83
N ASP A 162 12.49 9.12 6.84
CA ASP A 162 13.78 9.53 7.41
C ASP A 162 14.89 9.55 6.34
N ALA A 163 14.90 8.56 5.44
CA ALA A 163 15.84 8.49 4.33
C ALA A 163 15.63 9.57 3.28
N LEU A 164 14.37 9.80 2.90
CA LEU A 164 14.00 10.84 1.94
C LEU A 164 14.35 12.22 2.48
N ASP A 165 14.04 12.50 3.75
CA ASP A 165 14.40 13.76 4.41
C ASP A 165 15.91 13.99 4.45
N GLN A 166 16.70 12.93 4.69
CA GLN A 166 18.16 12.98 4.60
C GLN A 166 18.63 13.35 3.19
N LEU A 167 18.13 12.66 2.16
CA LEU A 167 18.49 12.92 0.77
C LEU A 167 18.05 14.31 0.29
N GLY A 168 16.92 14.82 0.79
CA GLY A 168 16.47 16.19 0.55
C GLY A 168 17.42 17.23 1.15
N ARG A 169 17.91 17.01 2.37
CA ARG A 169 18.89 17.90 3.01
C ARG A 169 20.27 17.88 2.34
N ASP A 170 20.69 16.74 1.83
CA ASP A 170 22.04 16.56 1.27
C ASP A 170 22.13 16.99 -0.21
N GLY A 171 21.01 17.35 -0.85
CA GLY A 171 20.97 17.82 -2.25
C GLY A 171 21.24 16.73 -3.29
N THR A 172 21.29 15.46 -2.88
CA THR A 172 21.74 14.32 -3.70
C THR A 172 20.69 13.83 -4.70
N LEU A 173 19.48 14.39 -4.68
CA LEU A 173 18.42 14.05 -5.63
C LEU A 173 18.39 15.06 -6.78
N GLY A 174 18.83 14.65 -7.97
CA GLY A 174 18.73 15.47 -9.18
C GLY A 174 17.31 15.47 -9.81
N PRO A 175 17.01 16.41 -10.73
CA PRO A 175 15.76 16.49 -11.52
C PRO A 175 15.26 15.18 -12.12
N ALA A 176 16.18 14.29 -12.51
CA ALA A 176 15.90 13.10 -13.31
C ALA A 176 15.55 11.83 -12.49
N ALA A 177 15.66 11.87 -11.16
CA ALA A 177 15.63 10.67 -10.31
C ALA A 177 14.26 9.95 -10.22
N PHE A 178 13.18 10.63 -10.59
CA PHE A 178 11.81 10.09 -10.58
C PHE A 178 11.04 10.41 -11.88
N ASP A 179 11.76 10.69 -12.99
CA ASP A 179 11.10 10.84 -14.28
C ASP A 179 10.69 9.46 -14.82
N PRO A 180 9.39 9.15 -15.00
CA PRO A 180 8.93 7.86 -15.50
C PRO A 180 9.43 7.52 -16.92
N ARG A 181 10.11 8.46 -17.59
CA ARG A 181 10.72 8.28 -18.92
C ARG A 181 12.20 7.86 -18.87
N VAL A 182 12.85 7.92 -17.71
CA VAL A 182 14.26 7.53 -17.55
C VAL A 182 14.32 6.05 -17.17
N ARG A 183 14.80 5.21 -18.09
CA ARG A 183 15.10 3.80 -17.81
C ARG A 183 16.46 3.69 -17.10
N PRO A 184 16.63 2.76 -16.13
CA PRO A 184 17.93 2.50 -15.54
C PRO A 184 18.92 2.01 -16.61
N ALA A 185 20.18 2.42 -16.50
CA ALA A 185 21.26 1.88 -17.31
C ALA A 185 21.50 0.42 -16.88
N ALA A 186 21.53 -0.49 -17.85
CA ALA A 186 21.85 -1.90 -17.61
C ALA A 186 23.30 -2.04 -17.12
N PRO A 187 23.61 -3.06 -16.30
CA PRO A 187 24.95 -3.32 -15.77
C PRO A 187 25.99 -3.63 -16.87
#